data_AF-X1DR08-F1
#
_entry.id   AF-X1DR08-F1
#
_cell.length_a   1.000
_cell.length_b   1.000
_cell.length_c   1.000
_cell.angle_alpha   90.00
_cell.angle_beta   90.00
_cell.angle_gamma   90.00
#
_symmetry.space_group_name_H-M   'P 1'
#
loop_
_entity.id
_entity.type
_entity.pdbx_description
1 polymer ?
#
loop_
_entity_poly.entity_id
_entity_poly.type
_entity_poly.pdbx_seq_one_letter_code
_entity_poly.pdbx_strand_id
1 'polypeptide(L)'
;IISKGAAAYTKIGTINNTGTKIFSLVGKIKNTGLVEVPLGTPISKVVYEIGGGPVGKAKIKAIQTGGPSGGYIPASMFDLQLDYDSLTKVGSIMGSGGMIVMDENTCMVDVAKFFMNFLKDESCGKCFTCRKGTQRMYEILDDITQGKGTLDDLELLEELANVVKDTTMCGLGQTAANPVLSSLRYFRNEYEEHIADKKCAAFVCKNLVGVPCQAACPLDTEPWRYIALIEKGEYEEAYKIIREANPFPSVCARICDRKCEQKCTLLTSGGEPVAIRALKRFIT
;
A
#
# COMPACT_ATOMS: atom_id res chain seq x y z
N ILE A 1 -3.31 35.55 11.24
CA ILE A 1 -2.29 36.47 10.66
C ILE A 1 -2.65 37.92 10.93
N ILE A 2 -3.74 38.47 10.37
CA ILE A 2 -4.12 39.89 10.56
C ILE A 2 -4.27 40.27 12.04
N SER A 3 -4.97 39.47 12.84
CA SER A 3 -5.22 39.78 14.26
C SER A 3 -3.98 39.71 15.17
N LYS A 4 -3.01 38.84 14.89
CA LYS A 4 -1.83 38.60 15.75
C LYS A 4 -0.51 39.16 15.17
N GLY A 5 -0.59 39.79 14.00
CA GLY A 5 0.57 40.31 13.26
C GLY A 5 1.31 39.24 12.45
N ALA A 6 1.83 39.64 11.27
CA ALA A 6 2.59 38.75 10.40
C ALA A 6 3.90 38.25 11.05
N ALA A 7 4.57 39.11 11.83
CA ALA A 7 5.81 38.77 12.51
C ALA A 7 5.65 37.63 13.54
N ALA A 8 4.48 37.48 14.16
CA ALA A 8 4.21 36.35 15.06
C ALA A 8 4.02 35.04 14.29
N TYR A 9 3.44 35.10 13.09
CA TYR A 9 3.22 33.94 12.22
C TYR A 9 4.52 33.46 11.57
N THR A 10 5.38 34.38 11.15
CA THR A 10 6.67 34.05 10.52
C THR A 10 7.71 33.47 11.48
N LYS A 11 7.52 33.65 12.80
CA LYS A 11 8.35 33.01 13.84
C LYS A 11 8.13 31.50 13.95
N ILE A 12 7.02 30.99 13.43
CA ILE A 12 6.66 29.58 13.46
C ILE A 12 7.09 28.97 12.13
N GLY A 13 7.68 27.77 12.14
CA GLY A 13 8.08 27.05 10.94
C GLY A 13 9.59 27.04 10.69
N THR A 14 9.99 26.72 9.46
CA THR A 14 11.39 26.70 9.02
C THR A 14 11.68 27.84 8.04
N ILE A 15 12.97 28.04 7.73
CA ILE A 15 13.40 29.07 6.78
C ILE A 15 12.73 28.80 5.41
N ASN A 16 12.17 29.85 4.79
CA ASN A 16 11.34 29.81 3.58
C ASN A 16 9.97 29.11 3.71
N ASN A 17 9.69 28.42 4.82
CA ASN A 17 8.48 27.65 5.04
C ASN A 17 7.86 28.00 6.39
N THR A 18 7.33 29.22 6.50
CA THR A 18 6.80 29.76 7.75
C THR A 18 5.31 29.51 7.94
N GLY A 19 4.90 29.30 9.18
CA GLY A 19 3.53 29.15 9.61
C GLY A 19 3.18 27.75 10.10
N THR A 20 1.88 27.53 10.26
CA THR A 20 1.30 26.23 10.59
C THR A 20 0.53 25.69 9.40
N LYS A 21 0.41 24.37 9.32
CA LYS A 21 -0.42 23.69 8.33
C LYS A 21 -1.29 22.65 9.02
N ILE A 22 -2.55 22.59 8.59
CA ILE A 22 -3.48 21.55 9.01
C ILE A 22 -3.32 20.35 8.07
N PHE A 23 -3.10 19.18 8.66
CA PHE A 23 -3.09 17.89 7.99
C PHE A 23 -4.33 17.08 8.38
N SER A 24 -4.92 16.41 7.40
CA SER A 24 -5.96 15.41 7.61
C SER A 24 -5.30 14.04 7.68
N LEU A 25 -5.14 13.52 8.90
CA LEU A 25 -4.48 12.27 9.19
C LEU A 25 -5.51 11.13 9.17
N VAL A 26 -5.39 10.25 8.19
CA VAL A 26 -6.31 9.13 7.97
C VAL A 26 -5.53 7.85 7.59
N GLY A 27 -6.22 6.71 7.50
CA GLY A 27 -5.63 5.42 7.13
C GLY A 27 -5.42 4.51 8.33
N LYS A 28 -4.34 3.71 8.32
CA LYS A 28 -4.03 2.66 9.31
C LYS A 28 -3.34 3.21 10.56
N ILE A 29 -3.95 4.22 11.20
CA ILE A 29 -3.43 4.93 12.37
C ILE A 29 -4.46 5.01 13.49
N LYS A 30 -4.03 5.00 14.77
CA LYS A 30 -4.95 4.94 15.92
C LYS A 30 -5.82 6.19 16.04
N ASN A 31 -5.20 7.36 15.97
CA ASN A 31 -5.89 8.64 16.08
C ASN A 31 -6.00 9.26 14.68
N THR A 32 -7.20 9.23 14.11
CA THR A 32 -7.52 9.92 12.87
C THR A 32 -8.15 11.28 13.16
N GLY A 33 -7.90 12.27 12.30
CA GLY A 33 -8.47 13.60 12.49
C GLY A 33 -7.66 14.72 11.83
N LEU A 34 -8.04 15.95 12.13
CA LEU A 34 -7.30 17.14 11.70
C LEU A 34 -6.26 17.51 12.75
N VAL A 35 -5.02 17.67 12.30
CA VAL A 35 -3.88 18.02 13.14
C VAL A 35 -3.23 19.27 12.58
N GLU A 36 -3.17 20.33 13.38
CA GLU A 36 -2.39 21.52 13.07
C GLU A 36 -0.97 21.36 13.59
N VAL A 37 0.03 21.44 12.70
CA VAL A 37 1.44 21.39 13.08
C VAL A 37 2.21 22.56 12.48
N PRO A 38 3.28 23.04 13.15
CA PRO A 38 4.25 23.92 12.53
C PRO A 38 4.88 23.28 11.29
N LEU A 39 5.10 24.07 10.23
CA LEU A 39 5.91 23.61 9.10
C LEU A 39 7.33 23.25 9.56
N GLY A 40 7.92 22.22 8.96
CA GLY A 40 9.20 21.66 9.39
C GLY A 40 9.12 20.62 10.52
N THR A 41 7.93 20.33 11.04
CA THR A 41 7.72 19.22 11.99
C THR A 41 8.10 17.89 11.32
N PRO A 42 8.85 16.98 11.99
CA PRO A 42 9.17 15.67 11.42
C PRO A 42 7.91 14.83 11.19
N ILE A 43 7.90 14.03 10.11
CA ILE A 43 6.79 13.11 9.83
C ILE A 43 6.58 12.12 10.99
N SER A 44 7.67 11.62 11.59
CA SER A 44 7.65 10.68 12.72
C SER A 44 6.85 11.22 13.90
N LYS A 45 6.98 12.51 14.21
CA LYS A 45 6.23 13.18 15.26
C LYS A 45 4.72 13.19 14.98
N VAL A 46 4.33 13.49 13.74
CA VAL A 46 2.90 13.50 13.36
C VAL A 46 2.31 12.10 13.42
N VAL A 47 3.02 11.10 12.90
CA VAL A 47 2.52 9.73 12.79
C VAL A 47 2.53 8.99 14.15
N TYR A 48 3.62 9.08 14.91
CA TYR A 48 3.77 8.30 16.15
C TYR A 48 3.32 9.05 17.40
N GLU A 49 3.68 10.33 17.56
CA GLU A 49 3.31 11.07 18.78
C GLU A 49 1.85 11.53 18.73
N ILE A 50 1.44 12.19 17.64
CA ILE A 50 0.08 12.74 17.53
C ILE A 50 -0.91 11.65 17.10
N GLY A 51 -0.60 10.93 16.02
CA GLY A 51 -1.45 9.87 15.48
C GLY A 51 -1.48 8.58 16.33
N GLY A 52 -0.60 8.45 17.31
CA GLY A 52 -0.57 7.30 18.24
C GLY A 52 -0.05 6.00 17.63
N GLY A 53 0.55 6.06 16.42
CA GLY A 53 1.14 4.91 15.72
C GLY A 53 0.11 3.97 15.08
N PRO A 54 0.54 2.76 14.66
CA PRO A 54 -0.28 1.86 13.86
C PRO A 54 -1.51 1.32 14.59
N VAL A 55 -2.56 1.04 13.82
CA VAL A 55 -3.73 0.27 14.28
C VAL A 55 -3.31 -1.20 14.41
N GLY A 56 -2.98 -1.62 15.63
CA GLY A 56 -2.65 -3.01 15.95
C GLY A 56 -1.14 -3.30 15.93
N LYS A 57 -0.77 -4.49 15.44
CA LYS A 57 0.62 -4.99 15.44
C LYS A 57 1.35 -4.80 14.11
N ALA A 58 0.64 -4.45 13.04
CA ALA A 58 1.24 -4.24 11.73
C ALA A 58 2.10 -2.97 11.76
N LYS A 59 3.28 -3.01 11.12
CA LYS A 59 4.13 -1.83 11.05
C LYS A 59 3.63 -0.89 9.96
N ILE A 60 3.82 0.39 10.18
CA ILE A 60 3.58 1.42 9.17
C ILE A 60 4.71 1.30 8.14
N LYS A 61 4.36 1.15 6.86
CA LYS A 61 5.34 1.01 5.77
C LYS A 61 5.55 2.31 5.02
N ALA A 62 4.51 3.13 4.89
CA ALA A 62 4.54 4.35 4.09
C ALA A 62 3.46 5.33 4.53
N ILE A 63 3.64 6.58 4.15
CA ILE A 63 2.56 7.56 4.09
C ILE A 63 2.42 8.12 2.68
N GLN A 64 1.24 8.60 2.34
CA GLN A 64 1.02 9.47 1.19
C GLN A 64 0.78 10.88 1.71
N THR A 65 1.43 11.87 1.09
CA THR A 65 1.16 13.28 1.38
C THR A 65 0.80 14.03 0.11
N GLY A 66 -0.13 14.98 0.22
CA GLY A 66 -0.51 15.85 -0.90
C GLY A 66 -1.86 15.54 -1.53
N GLY A 67 -2.65 14.64 -0.94
CA GLY A 67 -3.93 14.21 -1.48
C GLY A 67 -3.75 13.19 -2.62
N PRO A 68 -4.73 13.03 -3.54
CA PRO A 68 -4.74 11.95 -4.52
C PRO A 68 -3.60 12.01 -5.56
N SER A 69 -3.10 13.21 -5.88
CA SER A 69 -1.92 13.40 -6.74
C SER A 69 -0.60 13.50 -5.94
N GLY A 70 -0.65 13.13 -4.66
CA GLY A 70 0.48 13.07 -3.76
C GLY A 70 1.35 11.84 -3.99
N GLY A 71 2.65 11.97 -3.70
CA GLY A 71 3.59 10.85 -3.73
C GLY A 71 3.69 10.13 -2.38
N TYR A 72 4.29 8.94 -2.42
CA TYR A 72 4.52 8.11 -1.23
C TYR A 72 5.88 8.38 -0.59
N ILE A 73 5.92 8.27 0.74
CA ILE A 73 7.12 8.42 1.55
C ILE A 73 7.24 7.15 2.42
N PRO A 74 8.28 6.31 2.22
CA PRO A 74 8.51 5.12 3.03
C PRO A 74 8.87 5.46 4.48
N ALA A 75 8.62 4.50 5.37
CA ALA A 75 8.91 4.61 6.81
C ALA A 75 10.39 4.92 7.12
N SER A 76 11.31 4.52 6.25
CA SER A 76 12.75 4.82 6.35
C SER A 76 13.08 6.32 6.27
N MET A 77 12.14 7.15 5.80
CA MET A 77 12.32 8.60 5.65
C MET A 77 11.40 9.41 6.55
N PHE A 78 10.88 8.85 7.65
CA PHE A 78 9.98 9.58 8.55
C PHE A 78 10.69 10.67 9.39
N ASP A 79 12.01 10.73 9.35
CA ASP A 79 12.77 11.85 9.94
C ASP A 79 12.76 13.10 9.06
N LEU A 80 12.22 13.01 7.84
CA LEU A 80 12.06 14.14 6.93
C LEU A 80 11.12 15.19 7.54
N GLN A 81 11.49 16.45 7.37
CA GLN A 81 10.70 17.59 7.80
C GLN A 81 9.53 17.85 6.84
N LEU A 82 8.36 18.18 7.41
CA LEU A 82 7.17 18.58 6.67
C LEU A 82 7.28 20.03 6.19
N ASP A 83 8.09 20.25 5.16
CA ASP A 83 8.21 21.51 4.45
C ASP A 83 8.05 21.29 2.93
N TYR A 84 7.83 22.36 2.15
CA TYR A 84 7.53 22.23 0.72
C TYR A 84 8.71 21.68 -0.07
N ASP A 85 9.94 22.09 0.27
CA ASP A 85 11.15 21.76 -0.47
C ASP A 85 11.58 20.30 -0.25
N SER A 86 11.55 19.85 0.99
CA SER A 86 11.89 18.48 1.42
C SER A 86 10.92 17.47 0.82
N LEU A 87 9.61 17.75 0.84
CA LEU A 87 8.61 16.85 0.25
C LEU A 87 8.76 16.75 -1.28
N THR A 88 9.01 17.88 -1.96
CA THR A 88 9.19 17.90 -3.42
C THR A 88 10.39 17.05 -3.85
N LYS A 89 11.50 17.06 -3.08
CA LYS A 89 12.69 16.26 -3.38
C LYS A 89 12.46 14.75 -3.32
N VAL A 90 11.57 14.29 -2.45
CA VAL A 90 11.24 12.87 -2.32
C VAL A 90 10.16 12.40 -3.29
N GLY A 91 9.71 13.28 -4.20
CA GLY A 91 8.67 12.97 -5.19
C GLY A 91 7.25 13.00 -4.60
N SER A 92 7.07 13.64 -3.44
CA SER A 92 5.76 13.96 -2.89
C SER A 92 5.51 15.46 -2.98
N ILE A 93 4.33 15.92 -2.59
CA ILE A 93 3.99 17.34 -2.65
C ILE A 93 3.24 17.78 -1.39
N MET A 94 3.46 19.03 -1.01
CA MET A 94 2.63 19.69 -0.01
C MET A 94 1.34 20.20 -0.68
N GLY A 95 0.38 19.29 -0.84
CA GLY A 95 -0.94 19.57 -1.42
C GLY A 95 -1.95 20.11 -0.40
N SER A 96 -3.16 19.53 -0.38
CA SER A 96 -4.24 19.93 0.54
C SER A 96 -3.93 19.70 2.03
N GLY A 97 -2.91 18.90 2.34
CA GLY A 97 -2.61 18.42 3.68
C GLY A 97 -3.24 17.06 3.99
N GLY A 98 -3.79 16.34 3.00
CA GLY A 98 -4.15 14.94 3.19
C GLY A 98 -2.91 14.08 3.45
N MET A 99 -2.93 13.33 4.57
CA MET A 99 -1.90 12.37 4.95
C MET A 99 -2.53 11.01 5.19
N ILE A 100 -2.27 10.06 4.30
CA ILE A 100 -2.81 8.70 4.38
C ILE A 100 -1.72 7.75 4.85
N VAL A 101 -1.93 7.11 5.99
CA VAL A 101 -0.99 6.16 6.61
C VAL A 101 -1.29 4.74 6.15
N MET A 102 -0.26 4.04 5.66
CA MET A 102 -0.37 2.69 5.12
C MET A 102 0.52 1.72 5.89
N ASP A 103 0.00 0.52 6.14
CA ASP A 103 0.69 -0.56 6.84
C ASP A 103 1.22 -1.63 5.87
N GLU A 104 1.94 -2.62 6.42
CA GLU A 104 2.45 -3.79 5.69
C GLU A 104 1.35 -4.62 4.99
N ASN A 105 0.08 -4.50 5.39
CA ASN A 105 -1.04 -5.21 4.77
C ASN A 105 -1.70 -4.44 3.62
N THR A 106 -1.18 -3.27 3.28
CA THR A 106 -1.67 -2.46 2.16
C THR A 106 -0.86 -2.80 0.90
N CYS A 107 -1.48 -2.94 -0.27
CA CYS A 107 -0.76 -3.15 -1.55
C CYS A 107 -0.45 -1.81 -2.21
N MET A 108 0.83 -1.49 -2.50
CA MET A 108 1.14 -0.20 -3.14
C MET A 108 0.68 -0.13 -4.59
N VAL A 109 0.68 -1.26 -5.31
CA VAL A 109 0.19 -1.33 -6.69
C VAL A 109 -1.31 -1.01 -6.74
N ASP A 110 -2.09 -1.57 -5.82
CA ASP A 110 -3.53 -1.34 -5.72
C ASP A 110 -3.86 0.10 -5.28
N VAL A 111 -3.09 0.66 -4.34
CA VAL A 111 -3.26 2.06 -3.93
C VAL A 111 -2.93 3.02 -5.08
N ALA A 112 -1.85 2.76 -5.83
CA ALA A 112 -1.54 3.53 -7.03
C ALA A 112 -2.66 3.43 -8.08
N LYS A 113 -3.19 2.22 -8.32
CA LYS A 113 -4.34 1.99 -9.20
C LYS A 113 -5.57 2.78 -8.75
N PHE A 114 -5.88 2.78 -7.45
CA PHE A 114 -7.00 3.51 -6.87
C PHE A 114 -6.90 5.02 -7.15
N PHE A 115 -5.74 5.63 -6.87
CA PHE A 115 -5.54 7.05 -7.15
C PHE A 115 -5.51 7.36 -8.64
N MET A 116 -4.94 6.48 -9.46
CA MET A 116 -4.98 6.66 -10.92
C MET A 116 -6.39 6.58 -11.47
N ASN A 117 -7.26 5.73 -10.92
CA ASN A 117 -8.67 5.70 -11.31
C ASN A 117 -9.36 7.02 -10.97
N PHE A 118 -9.15 7.54 -9.76
CA PHE A 118 -9.68 8.84 -9.35
C PHE A 118 -9.18 9.97 -10.25
N LEU A 119 -7.88 10.04 -10.52
CA LEU A 119 -7.27 11.09 -11.35
C LEU A 119 -7.70 11.00 -12.82
N LYS A 120 -7.96 9.79 -13.33
CA LYS A 120 -8.55 9.57 -14.65
C LYS A 120 -9.95 10.15 -14.73
N ASP A 121 -10.79 9.88 -13.73
CA ASP A 121 -12.19 10.33 -13.70
C ASP A 121 -12.32 11.84 -13.44
N GLU A 122 -11.42 12.42 -12.64
CA GLU A 122 -11.37 13.87 -12.36
C GLU A 122 -10.64 14.70 -13.44
N SER A 123 -10.16 14.05 -14.52
CA SER A 123 -9.53 14.76 -15.62
C SER A 123 -10.57 15.54 -16.42
N CYS A 124 -10.35 16.86 -16.57
CA CYS A 124 -11.21 17.69 -17.43
C CYS A 124 -11.08 17.36 -18.92
N GLY A 125 -10.12 16.52 -19.31
CA GLY A 125 -9.96 16.01 -20.68
C GLY A 125 -9.36 16.99 -21.70
N LYS A 126 -9.00 18.21 -21.29
CA LYS A 126 -8.51 19.27 -22.21
C LYS A 126 -7.17 18.92 -22.87
N CYS A 127 -6.20 18.41 -22.11
CA CYS A 127 -4.93 17.95 -22.68
C CYS A 127 -5.03 16.47 -23.02
N PHE A 128 -4.67 16.12 -24.25
CA PHE A 128 -4.69 14.74 -24.73
C PHE A 128 -3.80 13.82 -23.88
N THR A 129 -2.61 14.32 -23.52
CA THR A 129 -1.61 13.62 -22.72
C THR A 129 -2.14 13.29 -21.32
N CYS A 130 -2.82 14.22 -20.63
CA CYS A 130 -3.49 13.89 -19.36
C CYS A 130 -4.62 12.89 -19.60
N ARG A 131 -5.56 13.20 -20.50
CA ARG A 131 -6.79 12.41 -20.70
C ARG A 131 -6.50 10.95 -21.02
N LYS A 132 -5.55 10.71 -21.94
CA LYS A 132 -5.20 9.36 -22.40
C LYS A 132 -4.03 8.77 -21.65
N GLY A 133 -3.11 9.57 -21.17
CA GLY A 133 -1.99 9.09 -20.35
C GLY A 133 -2.45 8.56 -19.00
N THR A 134 -3.31 9.28 -18.26
CA THR A 134 -3.82 8.76 -16.97
C THR A 134 -4.69 7.53 -17.14
N GLN A 135 -5.49 7.49 -18.22
CA GLN A 135 -6.25 6.29 -18.59
C GLN A 135 -5.30 5.10 -18.84
N ARG A 136 -4.25 5.28 -19.65
CA ARG A 136 -3.34 4.20 -20.00
C ARG A 136 -2.50 3.73 -18.82
N MET A 137 -2.07 4.65 -17.94
CA MET A 137 -1.42 4.31 -16.68
C MET A 137 -2.33 3.46 -15.78
N TYR A 138 -3.61 3.83 -15.68
CA TYR A 138 -4.60 3.04 -14.93
C TYR A 138 -4.79 1.63 -15.52
N GLU A 139 -4.91 1.51 -16.84
CA GLU A 139 -5.06 0.21 -17.52
C GLU A 139 -3.86 -0.72 -17.25
N ILE A 140 -2.63 -0.20 -17.34
CA ILE A 140 -1.42 -0.98 -17.04
C ILE A 140 -1.43 -1.45 -15.59
N LEU A 141 -1.74 -0.55 -14.64
CA LEU A 141 -1.84 -0.92 -13.23
C LEU A 141 -2.94 -1.96 -12.98
N ASP A 142 -4.07 -1.85 -13.67
CA ASP A 142 -5.14 -2.84 -13.60
C ASP A 142 -4.67 -4.20 -14.11
N ASP A 143 -3.99 -4.26 -15.26
CA ASP A 143 -3.43 -5.49 -15.81
C ASP A 143 -2.39 -6.14 -14.87
N ILE A 144 -1.53 -5.35 -14.23
CA ILE A 144 -0.61 -5.83 -13.20
C ILE A 144 -1.38 -6.43 -12.02
N THR A 145 -2.40 -5.74 -11.49
CA THR A 145 -3.23 -6.28 -10.38
C THR A 145 -4.07 -7.51 -10.77
N GLN A 146 -4.24 -7.78 -12.06
CA GLN A 146 -4.90 -8.96 -12.60
C GLN A 146 -3.94 -10.11 -12.95
N GLY A 147 -2.62 -9.92 -12.80
CA GLY A 147 -1.61 -10.91 -13.18
C GLY A 147 -1.39 -11.08 -14.67
N LYS A 148 -1.77 -10.06 -15.45
CA LYS A 148 -1.56 -9.96 -16.90
C LYS A 148 -0.41 -9.03 -17.27
N GLY A 149 0.11 -8.26 -16.30
CA GLY A 149 1.23 -7.35 -16.51
C GLY A 149 2.53 -8.08 -16.84
N THR A 150 3.40 -7.39 -17.55
CA THR A 150 4.74 -7.83 -17.97
C THR A 150 5.81 -6.88 -17.43
N LEU A 151 7.08 -7.28 -17.46
CA LEU A 151 8.18 -6.39 -17.03
C LEU A 151 8.31 -5.16 -17.94
N ASP A 152 8.05 -5.33 -19.23
CA ASP A 152 8.04 -4.24 -20.22
C ASP A 152 6.97 -3.18 -19.88
N ASP A 153 5.85 -3.60 -19.26
CA ASP A 153 4.82 -2.67 -18.81
C ASP A 153 5.31 -1.73 -17.71
N LEU A 154 6.30 -2.12 -16.89
CA LEU A 154 6.87 -1.23 -15.87
C LEU A 154 7.69 -0.11 -16.48
N GLU A 155 8.49 -0.42 -17.50
CA GLU A 155 9.27 0.58 -18.23
C GLU A 155 8.34 1.53 -18.99
N LEU A 156 7.33 0.98 -19.67
CA LEU A 156 6.30 1.76 -20.35
C LEU A 156 5.53 2.65 -19.38
N LEU A 157 5.19 2.13 -18.19
CA LEU A 157 4.47 2.89 -17.16
C LEU A 157 5.31 4.07 -16.65
N GLU A 158 6.61 3.85 -16.42
CA GLU A 158 7.54 4.91 -15.98
C GLU A 158 7.74 5.97 -17.07
N GLU A 159 7.94 5.57 -18.32
CA GLU A 159 8.06 6.48 -19.45
C GLU A 159 6.79 7.32 -19.61
N LEU A 160 5.63 6.67 -19.63
CA LEU A 160 4.34 7.33 -19.77
C LEU A 160 4.09 8.33 -18.64
N ALA A 161 4.42 7.98 -17.40
CA ALA A 161 4.27 8.87 -16.26
C ALA A 161 5.13 10.14 -16.39
N ASN A 162 6.37 10.02 -16.86
CA ASN A 162 7.25 11.18 -17.13
C ASN A 162 6.70 12.06 -18.27
N VAL A 163 6.25 11.45 -19.37
CA VAL A 163 5.65 12.19 -20.48
C VAL A 163 4.41 12.97 -20.04
N VAL A 164 3.53 12.36 -19.26
CA VAL A 164 2.31 13.04 -18.74
C VAL A 164 2.68 14.19 -17.81
N LYS A 165 3.69 14.00 -16.96
CA LYS A 165 4.16 15.05 -16.06
C LYS A 165 4.64 16.29 -16.83
N ASP A 166 5.41 16.09 -17.90
CA ASP A 166 6.07 17.20 -18.62
C ASP A 166 5.18 17.88 -19.69
N THR A 167 4.18 17.15 -20.22
CA THR A 167 3.40 17.61 -21.39
C THR A 167 1.98 18.05 -21.05
N THR A 168 1.64 18.18 -19.77
CA THR A 168 0.29 18.59 -19.33
C THR A 168 0.21 20.04 -18.91
N MET A 169 -0.98 20.62 -19.10
CA MET A 169 -1.18 22.08 -19.01
C MET A 169 -1.39 22.60 -17.58
N CYS A 170 -1.83 21.76 -16.64
CA CYS A 170 -2.21 22.19 -15.29
C CYS A 170 -1.58 21.32 -14.21
N GLY A 171 -1.60 21.82 -12.97
CA GLY A 171 -1.02 21.12 -11.82
C GLY A 171 -1.61 19.73 -11.57
N LEU A 172 -2.89 19.48 -11.91
CA LEU A 172 -3.47 18.14 -11.81
C LEU A 172 -2.74 17.15 -12.73
N GLY A 173 -2.58 17.49 -14.01
CA GLY A 173 -1.89 16.62 -14.97
C GLY A 173 -0.41 16.43 -14.60
N GLN A 174 0.27 17.50 -14.18
CA GLN A 174 1.68 17.46 -13.80
C GLN A 174 1.92 16.59 -12.56
N THR A 175 0.99 16.59 -11.61
CA THR A 175 1.10 15.81 -10.36
C THR A 175 0.43 14.45 -10.43
N ALA A 176 -0.39 14.18 -11.45
CA ALA A 176 -1.10 12.90 -11.60
C ALA A 176 -0.16 11.71 -11.75
N ALA A 177 1.06 11.93 -12.23
CA ALA A 177 2.09 10.91 -12.35
C ALA A 177 2.79 10.57 -11.01
N ASN A 178 2.68 11.42 -9.98
CA ASN A 178 3.42 11.26 -8.73
C ASN A 178 3.12 9.95 -7.98
N PRO A 179 1.85 9.50 -7.85
CA PRO A 179 1.58 8.21 -7.22
C PRO A 179 2.33 7.08 -7.91
N VAL A 180 2.35 7.06 -9.25
CA VAL A 180 3.04 6.03 -10.04
C VAL A 180 4.56 6.13 -9.92
N LEU A 181 5.13 7.32 -10.13
CA LEU A 181 6.58 7.51 -10.08
C LEU A 181 7.14 7.21 -8.68
N SER A 182 6.44 7.63 -7.62
CA SER A 182 6.88 7.38 -6.25
C SER A 182 6.68 5.92 -5.82
N SER A 183 5.62 5.23 -6.28
CA SER A 183 5.45 3.81 -5.97
C SER A 183 6.49 2.96 -6.69
N LEU A 184 6.79 3.25 -7.96
CA LEU A 184 7.86 2.56 -8.69
C LEU A 184 9.23 2.83 -8.05
N ARG A 185 9.49 4.06 -7.58
CA ARG A 185 10.77 4.40 -6.95
C ARG A 185 11.02 3.67 -5.64
N TYR A 186 10.02 3.56 -4.77
CA TYR A 186 10.22 3.03 -3.40
C TYR A 186 9.71 1.60 -3.21
N PHE A 187 8.79 1.13 -4.04
CA PHE A 187 8.09 -0.15 -3.89
C PHE A 187 8.13 -0.99 -5.18
N ARG A 188 9.15 -0.84 -6.03
CA ARG A 188 9.33 -1.61 -7.28
C ARG A 188 9.24 -3.12 -7.05
N ASN A 189 9.77 -3.58 -5.92
CA ASN A 189 9.72 -4.99 -5.51
C ASN A 189 8.27 -5.53 -5.42
N GLU A 190 7.30 -4.73 -4.97
CA GLU A 190 5.90 -5.17 -4.95
C GLU A 190 5.36 -5.35 -6.38
N TYR A 191 5.77 -4.50 -7.33
CA TYR A 191 5.38 -4.64 -8.74
C TYR A 191 5.99 -5.90 -9.37
N GLU A 192 7.27 -6.14 -9.13
CA GLU A 192 7.98 -7.32 -9.62
C GLU A 192 7.37 -8.62 -9.06
N GLU A 193 6.99 -8.65 -7.78
CA GLU A 193 6.26 -9.79 -7.18
C GLU A 193 4.89 -10.04 -7.86
N HIS A 194 4.18 -8.98 -8.23
CA HIS A 194 2.88 -9.12 -8.93
C HIS A 194 3.04 -9.68 -10.35
N ILE A 195 4.17 -9.37 -11.01
CA ILE A 195 4.42 -9.78 -12.40
C ILE A 195 5.08 -11.16 -12.46
N ALA A 196 6.17 -11.37 -11.72
CA ALA A 196 6.98 -12.59 -11.78
C ALA A 196 6.34 -13.72 -10.98
N ASP A 197 5.96 -13.45 -9.73
CA ASP A 197 5.44 -14.48 -8.82
C ASP A 197 3.92 -14.62 -8.89
N LYS A 198 3.25 -13.67 -9.56
CA LYS A 198 1.78 -13.56 -9.62
C LYS A 198 1.15 -13.61 -8.24
N LYS A 199 1.81 -13.00 -7.26
CA LYS A 199 1.42 -12.97 -5.85
C LYS A 199 1.28 -11.53 -5.37
N CYS A 200 0.40 -11.34 -4.40
CA CYS A 200 0.22 -10.07 -3.71
C CYS A 200 0.42 -10.29 -2.21
N ALA A 201 1.58 -9.90 -1.67
CA ALA A 201 1.92 -10.05 -0.24
C ALA A 201 0.89 -9.41 0.72
N ALA A 202 0.20 -8.36 0.26
CA ALA A 202 -0.83 -7.66 1.03
C ALA A 202 -2.19 -8.38 1.02
N PHE A 203 -2.41 -9.37 0.14
CA PHE A 203 -3.66 -10.10 -0.06
C PHE A 203 -4.84 -9.24 -0.55
N VAL A 204 -4.57 -8.12 -1.22
CA VAL A 204 -5.60 -7.18 -1.69
C VAL A 204 -6.07 -7.51 -3.11
N CYS A 205 -5.14 -7.86 -4.00
CA CYS A 205 -5.44 -8.11 -5.41
C CYS A 205 -6.04 -9.51 -5.60
N LYS A 206 -7.37 -9.60 -5.63
CA LYS A 206 -8.13 -10.87 -5.65
C LYS A 206 -7.71 -11.87 -6.73
N ASN A 207 -7.23 -11.40 -7.89
CA ASN A 207 -6.83 -12.27 -9.00
C ASN A 207 -5.41 -12.83 -8.86
N LEU A 208 -4.59 -12.22 -8.00
CA LEU A 208 -3.22 -12.66 -7.67
C LEU A 208 -3.15 -13.45 -6.37
N VAL A 209 -4.23 -13.40 -5.59
CA VAL A 209 -4.36 -14.14 -4.35
C VAL A 209 -5.13 -15.39 -4.70
N GLY A 210 -4.47 -16.55 -4.68
CA GLY A 210 -5.14 -17.85 -4.69
C GLY A 210 -6.04 -18.00 -3.45
N VAL A 211 -6.34 -19.22 -3.02
CA VAL A 211 -7.05 -19.36 -1.74
C VAL A 211 -6.20 -18.71 -0.64
N PRO A 212 -6.69 -17.71 0.13
CA PRO A 212 -5.84 -16.87 1.00
C PRO A 212 -4.97 -17.68 1.98
N CYS A 213 -5.49 -18.81 2.44
CA CYS A 213 -4.78 -19.74 3.31
C CYS A 213 -3.57 -20.42 2.65
N GLN A 214 -3.61 -20.71 1.35
CA GLN A 214 -2.48 -21.23 0.57
C GLN A 214 -1.46 -20.14 0.29
N ALA A 215 -1.91 -18.99 -0.22
CA ALA A 215 -1.03 -17.87 -0.53
C ALA A 215 -0.28 -17.33 0.71
N ALA A 216 -0.88 -17.44 1.90
CA ALA A 216 -0.24 -17.07 3.16
C ALA A 216 0.73 -18.12 3.72
N CYS A 217 0.79 -19.32 3.14
CA CYS A 217 1.70 -20.35 3.60
C CYS A 217 3.10 -20.17 3.00
N PRO A 218 4.16 -20.00 3.81
CA PRO A 218 5.53 -19.86 3.30
C PRO A 218 6.07 -21.15 2.66
N LEU A 219 5.45 -22.30 2.95
CA LEU A 219 5.78 -23.60 2.36
C LEU A 219 4.93 -23.92 1.14
N ASP A 220 4.02 -23.02 0.75
CA ASP A 220 3.06 -23.24 -0.33
C ASP A 220 2.20 -24.51 -0.17
N THR A 221 2.00 -24.97 1.08
CA THR A 221 1.00 -26.02 1.32
C THR A 221 -0.39 -25.52 0.95
N GLU A 222 -1.28 -26.44 0.58
CA GLU A 222 -2.66 -26.14 0.15
C GLU A 222 -3.70 -26.42 1.26
N PRO A 223 -3.89 -25.53 2.28
CA PRO A 223 -4.88 -25.73 3.33
C PRO A 223 -6.26 -26.10 2.88
N TRP A 224 -6.79 -25.43 1.86
CA TRP A 224 -8.13 -25.70 1.36
C TRP A 224 -8.31 -27.16 0.91
N ARG A 225 -7.27 -27.77 0.32
CA ARG A 225 -7.32 -29.11 -0.25
C ARG A 225 -7.32 -30.17 0.84
N TYR A 226 -6.39 -30.09 1.80
CA TYR A 226 -6.37 -31.05 2.90
C TYR A 226 -7.54 -30.85 3.87
N ILE A 227 -8.04 -29.63 4.06
CA ILE A 227 -9.23 -29.37 4.90
C ILE A 227 -10.49 -30.00 4.27
N ALA A 228 -10.65 -29.89 2.96
CA ALA A 228 -11.75 -30.54 2.25
C ALA A 228 -11.68 -32.08 2.35
N LEU A 229 -10.48 -32.67 2.36
CA LEU A 229 -10.32 -34.12 2.55
C LEU A 229 -10.60 -34.57 3.99
N ILE A 230 -10.23 -33.77 5.00
CA ILE A 230 -10.60 -34.04 6.41
C ILE A 230 -12.13 -34.08 6.53
N GLU A 231 -12.83 -33.13 5.92
CA GLU A 231 -14.30 -33.05 5.97
C GLU A 231 -14.95 -34.30 5.36
N LYS A 232 -14.35 -34.88 4.31
CA LYS A 232 -14.77 -36.15 3.70
C LYS A 232 -14.31 -37.41 4.45
N GLY A 233 -13.51 -37.28 5.51
CA GLY A 233 -12.91 -38.42 6.23
C GLY A 233 -11.73 -39.09 5.53
N GLU A 234 -11.18 -38.49 4.48
CA GLU A 234 -10.05 -39.01 3.69
C GLU A 234 -8.70 -38.57 4.30
N TYR A 235 -8.40 -39.02 5.52
CA TYR A 235 -7.25 -38.52 6.30
C TYR A 235 -5.88 -38.83 5.70
N GLU A 236 -5.71 -40.02 5.10
CA GLU A 236 -4.43 -40.45 4.55
C GLU A 236 -4.06 -39.65 3.29
N GLU A 237 -5.05 -39.31 2.48
CA GLU A 237 -4.86 -38.45 1.32
C GLU A 237 -4.58 -37.00 1.75
N ALA A 238 -5.26 -36.52 2.80
CA ALA A 238 -4.97 -35.23 3.40
C ALA A 238 -3.51 -35.14 3.89
N TYR A 239 -2.97 -36.23 4.47
CA TYR A 239 -1.57 -36.30 4.90
C TYR A 239 -0.59 -36.24 3.72
N LYS A 240 -0.87 -36.98 2.64
CA LYS A 240 -0.03 -36.97 1.43
C LYS A 240 0.08 -35.58 0.82
N ILE A 241 -1.03 -34.86 0.71
CA ILE A 241 -1.03 -33.49 0.16
C ILE A 241 -0.19 -32.55 1.00
N ILE A 242 -0.28 -32.62 2.33
CA ILE A 242 0.58 -31.80 3.19
C ILE A 242 2.05 -32.16 2.96
N ARG A 243 2.35 -33.45 2.75
CA ARG A 243 3.70 -33.96 2.56
C ARG A 243 4.30 -33.61 1.20
N GLU A 244 3.48 -33.38 0.16
CA GLU A 244 3.93 -32.91 -1.17
C GLU A 244 4.75 -31.62 -1.08
N ALA A 245 4.25 -30.64 -0.33
CA ALA A 245 4.92 -29.36 -0.13
C ALA A 245 5.83 -29.31 1.12
N ASN A 246 5.73 -30.30 2.01
CA ASN A 246 6.51 -30.31 3.26
C ASN A 246 6.93 -31.73 3.70
N PRO A 247 8.22 -32.09 3.60
CA PRO A 247 8.70 -33.41 3.97
C PRO A 247 8.61 -33.71 5.48
N PHE A 248 8.47 -32.69 6.34
CA PHE A 248 8.38 -32.85 7.80
C PHE A 248 7.09 -32.24 8.37
N PRO A 249 5.92 -32.78 7.99
CA PRO A 249 4.64 -32.13 8.27
C PRO A 249 4.33 -32.08 9.77
N SER A 250 4.65 -33.13 10.53
CA SER A 250 4.45 -33.22 11.98
C SER A 250 5.26 -32.17 12.76
N VAL A 251 6.51 -31.90 12.36
CA VAL A 251 7.37 -30.91 13.03
C VAL A 251 6.89 -29.50 12.68
N CYS A 252 6.70 -29.21 11.39
CA CYS A 252 6.25 -27.89 10.94
C CYS A 252 4.88 -27.51 11.50
N ALA A 253 3.96 -28.46 11.68
CA ALA A 253 2.65 -28.19 12.29
C ALA A 253 2.78 -27.70 13.75
N ARG A 254 3.83 -28.11 14.47
CA ARG A 254 4.09 -27.69 15.86
C ARG A 254 4.72 -26.30 15.94
N ILE A 255 5.63 -25.96 15.02
CA ILE A 255 6.32 -24.66 14.96
C ILE A 255 5.61 -23.57 14.12
N CYS A 256 4.55 -23.93 13.37
CA CYS A 256 3.83 -23.02 12.50
C CYS A 256 3.28 -21.79 13.22
N ASP A 257 3.56 -20.61 12.64
CA ASP A 257 3.16 -19.28 13.09
C ASP A 257 1.76 -18.85 12.60
N ARG A 258 1.05 -19.74 11.90
CA ARG A 258 -0.38 -19.65 11.50
C ARG A 258 -0.75 -18.38 10.72
N LYS A 259 0.12 -17.90 9.83
CA LYS A 259 -0.20 -16.79 8.91
C LYS A 259 -1.49 -17.01 8.11
N CYS A 260 -1.73 -18.24 7.69
CA CYS A 260 -2.94 -18.65 6.95
C CYS A 260 -4.25 -18.44 7.74
N GLU A 261 -4.24 -18.59 9.07
CA GLU A 261 -5.41 -18.34 9.91
C GLU A 261 -5.71 -16.84 10.01
N GLN A 262 -4.67 -15.99 10.08
CA GLN A 262 -4.81 -14.54 10.14
C GLN A 262 -5.34 -13.92 8.84
N LYS A 263 -5.14 -14.61 7.71
CA LYS A 263 -5.61 -14.18 6.38
C LYS A 263 -6.84 -14.96 5.91
N CYS A 264 -7.45 -15.77 6.77
CA CYS A 264 -8.63 -16.56 6.43
C CYS A 264 -9.83 -15.65 6.11
N THR A 265 -10.55 -15.95 5.02
CA THR A 265 -11.73 -15.19 4.59
C THR A 265 -12.77 -15.05 5.70
N LEU A 266 -13.01 -16.12 6.48
CA LEU A 266 -13.95 -16.10 7.60
C LEU A 266 -13.56 -15.07 8.67
N LEU A 267 -12.27 -14.96 9.00
CA LEU A 267 -11.78 -13.96 9.95
C LEU A 267 -11.92 -12.54 9.39
N THR A 268 -11.57 -12.33 8.12
CA THR A 268 -11.70 -11.01 7.49
C THR A 268 -13.15 -10.54 7.34
N SER A 269 -14.12 -11.47 7.32
CA SER A 269 -15.56 -11.18 7.31
C SER A 269 -16.17 -11.03 8.72
N GLY A 270 -15.36 -11.04 9.78
CA GLY A 270 -15.80 -10.85 11.17
C GLY A 270 -16.18 -12.12 11.93
N GLY A 271 -15.89 -13.30 11.37
CA GLY A 271 -16.08 -14.59 12.03
C GLY A 271 -14.78 -15.15 12.63
N GLU A 272 -14.82 -16.43 13.03
CA GLU A 272 -13.62 -17.15 13.47
C GLU A 272 -12.89 -17.79 12.28
N PRO A 273 -11.53 -17.74 12.25
CA PRO A 273 -10.77 -18.40 11.20
C PRO A 273 -10.87 -19.91 11.34
N VAL A 274 -10.73 -20.62 10.22
CA VAL A 274 -10.53 -22.06 10.26
C VAL A 274 -9.25 -22.36 11.05
N ALA A 275 -9.29 -23.35 11.96
CA ALA A 275 -8.16 -23.75 12.78
C ALA A 275 -7.14 -24.59 11.98
N ILE A 276 -6.61 -24.01 10.90
CA ILE A 276 -5.77 -24.64 9.88
C ILE A 276 -4.56 -25.36 10.51
N ARG A 277 -3.92 -24.75 11.53
CA ARG A 277 -2.78 -25.35 12.22
C ARG A 277 -3.20 -26.53 13.08
N ALA A 278 -4.34 -26.46 13.76
CA ALA A 278 -4.86 -27.58 14.54
C ALA A 278 -5.23 -28.75 13.64
N LEU A 279 -5.89 -28.50 12.51
CA LEU A 279 -6.20 -29.51 11.51
C LEU A 279 -4.93 -30.14 10.91
N LYS A 280 -3.90 -29.34 10.64
CA LYS A 280 -2.60 -29.86 10.21
C LYS A 280 -1.97 -30.78 11.26
N ARG A 281 -2.03 -30.42 12.55
CA ARG A 281 -1.54 -31.26 13.67
C ARG A 281 -2.37 -32.53 13.87
N PHE A 282 -3.66 -32.48 13.59
CA PHE A 282 -4.54 -33.64 13.70
C PHE A 282 -4.17 -34.72 12.66
N ILE A 283 -3.79 -34.31 11.45
CA ILE A 283 -3.41 -35.22 10.36
C ILE A 283 -1.94 -35.72 10.48
N THR A 284 -1.05 -34.98 11.15
CA THR A 284 0.43 -35.17 11.05
C THR A 284 1.12 -35.50 12.36
#